data_AF-A0A512DRT6-F1
#
_entry.id   AF-A0A512DRT6-F1
#
_cell.length_a   1.000
_cell.length_b   1.000
_cell.length_c   1.000
_cell.angle_alpha   90.00
_cell.angle_beta   90.00
_cell.angle_gamma   90.00
#
_symmetry.space_group_name_H-M   'P 1'
#
loop_
_entity.id
_entity.type
_entity.pdbx_description
1 polymer ?
#
loop_
_entity_poly.entity_id
_entity_poly.type
_entity_poly.pdbx_seq_one_letter_code
_entity_poly.pdbx_strand_id
1 'polypeptide(L)'
;MGFLMKLASARTINPSDIFIERWRDSGAAERANCQPFLLELCDLIGVARPDPTRNDDRLNLYVFERTVIYPRAYGAVSTGRIDLYKRGCFVLEAKQGCDHPPAAAPSTTRTRRGMAVRGGAHWERTMREACIQAQTYARALPPWEGWPPFLIIVDVGHSIELFADFTLSGTRYGPFPDASSSRILLEDLARPEIRARLAKVWTTPLDLDPERAPDSEVSPLPRLAARQRAKRATALEAGSCQRAL
;
A
#
# COMPACT_ATOMS: atom_id res chain seq x y z
N MET A 1 -21.35 14.40 57.08
CA MET A 1 -22.04 13.82 55.91
C MET A 1 -21.75 14.72 54.71
N GLY A 2 -20.76 14.53 53.84
CA GLY A 2 -20.07 13.31 53.45
C GLY A 2 -20.67 12.70 52.19
N PHE A 3 -20.70 13.44 51.06
CA PHE A 3 -20.88 12.82 49.74
C PHE A 3 -20.32 13.71 48.63
N LEU A 4 -19.00 13.61 48.39
CA LEU A 4 -18.36 14.13 47.20
C LEU A 4 -18.41 13.02 46.14
N MET A 5 -19.34 13.13 45.19
CA MET A 5 -19.37 12.26 44.02
C MET A 5 -18.07 12.44 43.22
N LYS A 6 -17.15 11.48 43.33
CA LYS A 6 -16.11 11.27 42.33
C LYS A 6 -16.80 10.84 41.05
N LEU A 7 -17.02 11.78 40.13
CA LEU A 7 -17.27 11.45 38.73
C LEU A 7 -16.03 10.71 38.23
N ALA A 8 -16.16 9.39 38.05
CA ALA A 8 -15.18 8.62 37.31
C ALA A 8 -15.12 9.22 35.90
N SER A 9 -13.97 9.80 35.55
CA SER A 9 -13.70 10.23 34.19
C SER A 9 -13.95 9.03 33.26
N ALA A 10 -14.94 9.13 32.37
CA ALA A 10 -15.18 8.12 31.36
C ALA A 10 -13.87 7.97 30.59
N ARG A 11 -13.24 6.79 30.64
CA ARG A 11 -12.08 6.50 29.79
C ARG A 11 -12.55 6.63 28.36
N THR A 12 -12.19 7.71 27.69
CA THR A 12 -12.32 7.83 26.24
C THR A 12 -11.44 6.74 25.64
N ILE A 13 -12.05 5.65 25.21
CA ILE A 13 -11.31 4.57 24.54
C ILE A 13 -10.88 5.13 23.18
N ASN A 14 -9.58 5.25 22.97
CA ASN A 14 -9.04 5.76 21.71
C ASN A 14 -9.19 4.68 20.63
N PRO A 15 -9.80 4.98 19.46
CA PRO A 15 -9.97 4.00 18.38
C PRO A 15 -8.67 3.28 17.97
N SER A 16 -7.52 3.96 18.05
CA SER A 16 -6.22 3.31 17.79
C SER A 16 -5.90 2.20 18.77
N ASP A 17 -6.23 2.37 20.05
CA ASP A 17 -5.91 1.40 21.08
C ASP A 17 -6.77 0.14 20.89
N ILE A 18 -8.05 0.31 20.54
CA ILE A 18 -8.96 -0.81 20.19
C ILE A 18 -8.42 -1.58 18.98
N PHE A 19 -8.01 -0.87 17.93
CA PHE A 19 -7.48 -1.48 16.73
C PHE A 19 -6.19 -2.26 17.02
N ILE A 20 -5.25 -1.65 17.76
CA ILE A 20 -3.98 -2.28 18.11
C ILE A 20 -4.21 -3.52 18.97
N GLU A 21 -5.04 -3.43 20.01
CA GLU A 21 -5.37 -4.55 20.89
C GLU A 21 -5.97 -5.71 20.11
N ARG A 22 -6.94 -5.44 19.23
CA ARG A 22 -7.59 -6.46 18.42
C ARG A 22 -6.63 -7.19 17.49
N TRP A 23 -5.73 -6.46 16.84
CA TRP A 23 -4.89 -7.01 15.78
C TRP A 23 -3.54 -7.54 16.26
N ARG A 24 -3.12 -7.22 17.49
CA ARG A 24 -1.88 -7.71 18.12
C ARG A 24 -1.77 -9.24 18.11
N ASP A 25 -2.86 -9.93 18.44
CA ASP A 25 -2.85 -11.40 18.61
C ASP A 25 -3.37 -12.17 17.37
N SER A 26 -3.51 -11.51 16.23
CA SER A 26 -4.16 -12.06 15.02
C SER A 26 -3.33 -13.11 14.24
N GLY A 27 -2.22 -13.59 14.81
CA GLY A 27 -1.15 -14.37 14.15
C GLY A 27 -1.46 -15.81 13.68
N ALA A 28 -2.72 -16.27 13.68
CA ALA A 28 -3.02 -17.70 13.43
C ALA A 28 -3.95 -18.04 12.23
N ALA A 29 -4.46 -17.05 11.46
CA ALA A 29 -5.36 -17.29 10.32
C ALA A 29 -5.01 -16.46 9.07
N GLU A 30 -4.14 -17.03 8.21
CA GLU A 30 -3.38 -16.40 7.10
C GLU A 30 -4.17 -15.56 6.07
N ARG A 31 -5.41 -15.94 5.70
CA ARG A 31 -6.20 -15.26 4.65
C ARG A 31 -7.47 -14.59 5.15
N ALA A 32 -8.03 -15.09 6.24
CA ALA A 32 -9.30 -14.58 6.78
C ALA A 32 -9.14 -13.17 7.36
N ASN A 33 -7.93 -12.82 7.81
CA ASN A 33 -7.67 -11.63 8.59
C ASN A 33 -7.23 -10.41 7.76
N CYS A 34 -6.71 -10.61 6.55
CA CYS A 34 -6.18 -9.52 5.72
C CYS A 34 -7.24 -8.48 5.35
N GLN A 35 -8.36 -8.89 4.72
CA GLN A 35 -9.38 -7.94 4.30
C GLN A 35 -10.05 -7.24 5.50
N PRO A 36 -10.42 -7.93 6.59
CA PRO A 36 -10.95 -7.26 7.78
C PRO A 36 -9.94 -6.27 8.41
N PHE A 37 -8.65 -6.63 8.49
CA PHE A 37 -7.61 -5.71 8.98
C PHE A 37 -7.55 -4.43 8.13
N LEU A 38 -7.54 -4.57 6.80
CA LEU A 38 -7.44 -3.44 5.89
C LEU A 38 -8.71 -2.58 5.90
N LEU A 39 -9.90 -3.18 6.06
CA LEU A 39 -11.16 -2.45 6.21
C LEU A 39 -11.17 -1.61 7.48
N GLU A 40 -10.77 -2.20 8.60
CA GLU A 40 -10.71 -1.50 9.89
C GLU A 40 -9.58 -0.46 9.93
N LEU A 41 -8.47 -0.71 9.22
CA LEU A 41 -7.42 0.28 9.03
C LEU A 41 -7.95 1.50 8.29
N CYS A 42 -8.78 1.31 7.25
CA CYS A 42 -9.42 2.42 6.52
C CYS A 42 -10.28 3.28 7.46
N ASP A 43 -11.05 2.65 8.35
CA ASP A 43 -11.84 3.37 9.34
C ASP A 43 -10.95 4.13 10.32
N LEU A 44 -9.88 3.50 10.81
CA LEU A 44 -8.94 4.09 11.76
C LEU A 44 -8.25 5.34 11.20
N ILE A 45 -7.88 5.32 9.91
CA ILE A 45 -7.23 6.46 9.24
C ILE A 45 -8.23 7.42 8.59
N GLY A 46 -9.54 7.17 8.71
CA GLY A 46 -10.61 8.05 8.26
C GLY A 46 -10.74 8.17 6.75
N VAL A 47 -10.51 7.09 6.01
CA VAL A 47 -10.63 7.05 4.54
C VAL A 47 -11.74 6.10 4.09
N ALA A 48 -12.23 6.28 2.87
CA ALA A 48 -13.21 5.38 2.28
C ALA A 48 -12.67 3.94 2.27
N ARG A 49 -13.57 2.96 2.42
CA ARG A 49 -13.27 1.53 2.24
C ARG A 49 -13.27 1.17 0.74
N PRO A 50 -12.62 0.06 0.34
CA PRO A 50 -12.63 -0.42 -1.05
C PRO A 50 -14.04 -0.80 -1.52
N ASP A 51 -14.28 -0.61 -2.81
CA ASP A 51 -15.52 -1.01 -3.49
C ASP A 51 -15.54 -2.53 -3.75
N PRO A 52 -16.73 -3.14 -3.92
CA PRO A 52 -16.84 -4.50 -4.44
C PRO A 52 -16.26 -4.61 -5.86
N THR A 53 -15.49 -5.67 -6.10
CA THR A 53 -14.93 -5.98 -7.41
C THR A 53 -16.01 -6.25 -8.45
N ARG A 54 -15.84 -5.70 -9.65
CA ARG A 54 -16.74 -5.85 -10.81
C ARG A 54 -16.04 -6.63 -11.92
N ASN A 55 -16.84 -7.13 -12.87
CA ASN A 55 -16.33 -7.84 -14.05
C ASN A 55 -15.52 -6.94 -14.99
N ASP A 56 -15.89 -5.67 -15.11
CA ASP A 56 -15.11 -4.69 -15.89
C ASP A 56 -14.02 -4.07 -15.02
N ASP A 57 -12.80 -4.49 -15.27
CA ASP A 57 -11.58 -4.01 -14.61
C ASP A 57 -11.35 -2.50 -14.71
N ARG A 58 -11.95 -1.82 -15.70
CA ARG A 58 -11.87 -0.35 -15.80
C ARG A 58 -12.64 0.37 -14.70
N LEU A 59 -13.61 -0.31 -14.08
CA LEU A 59 -14.40 0.20 -12.96
C LEU A 59 -13.79 -0.15 -11.60
N ASN A 60 -12.79 -1.04 -11.58
CA ASN A 60 -12.12 -1.54 -10.38
C ASN A 60 -11.04 -0.56 -9.91
N LEU A 61 -11.46 0.66 -9.53
CA LEU A 61 -10.56 1.77 -9.18
C LEU A 61 -9.99 1.68 -7.77
N TYR A 62 -10.75 1.10 -6.85
CA TYR A 62 -10.32 0.88 -5.48
C TYR A 62 -10.95 -0.42 -4.97
N VAL A 63 -10.27 -1.55 -5.17
CA VAL A 63 -10.85 -2.88 -4.92
C VAL A 63 -9.84 -3.84 -4.33
N PHE A 64 -10.35 -4.84 -3.62
CA PHE A 64 -9.56 -6.02 -3.27
C PHE A 64 -9.39 -6.94 -4.48
N GLU A 65 -8.33 -7.75 -4.43
CA GLU A 65 -8.10 -8.86 -5.36
C GLU A 65 -8.09 -8.45 -6.84
N ARG A 66 -7.52 -7.27 -7.15
CA ARG A 66 -7.45 -6.73 -8.52
C ARG A 66 -6.58 -7.62 -9.40
N THR A 67 -7.17 -8.20 -10.44
CA THR A 67 -6.44 -8.99 -11.43
C THR A 67 -5.47 -8.12 -12.23
N VAL A 68 -4.29 -8.61 -12.57
CA VAL A 68 -3.41 -8.00 -13.58
C VAL A 68 -2.94 -9.05 -14.58
N ILE A 69 -2.64 -8.64 -15.81
CA ILE A 69 -2.29 -9.55 -16.89
C ILE A 69 -0.81 -9.38 -17.25
N TYR A 70 -0.08 -10.48 -17.25
CA TYR A 70 1.28 -10.55 -17.74
C TYR A 70 1.28 -11.16 -19.15
N PRO A 71 1.62 -10.39 -20.18
CA PRO A 71 1.84 -10.95 -21.50
C PRO A 71 3.06 -11.88 -21.47
N ARG A 72 2.94 -13.05 -22.10
CA ARG A 72 4.02 -14.04 -22.30
C ARG A 72 4.31 -14.18 -23.80
N ALA A 73 5.39 -14.91 -24.12
CA ALA A 73 5.73 -15.21 -25.50
C ALA A 73 4.60 -15.98 -26.20
N TYR A 74 4.50 -15.82 -27.53
CA TYR A 74 3.54 -16.53 -28.37
C TYR A 74 2.07 -16.31 -28.01
N GLY A 75 1.72 -15.14 -27.45
CA GLY A 75 0.35 -14.76 -27.15
C GLY A 75 -0.24 -15.40 -25.89
N ALA A 76 0.54 -16.21 -25.16
CA ALA A 76 0.13 -16.69 -23.86
C ALA A 76 0.00 -15.53 -22.85
N VAL A 77 -0.89 -15.68 -21.88
CA VAL A 77 -1.06 -14.74 -20.78
C VAL A 77 -1.02 -15.48 -19.46
N SER A 78 -0.41 -14.87 -18.45
CA SER A 78 -0.56 -15.32 -17.06
C SER A 78 -1.17 -14.19 -16.25
N THR A 79 -1.93 -14.51 -15.20
CA THR A 79 -2.58 -13.51 -14.36
C THR A 79 -1.91 -13.39 -13.00
N GLY A 80 -1.85 -12.18 -12.49
CA GLY A 80 -1.54 -11.85 -11.10
C GLY A 80 -2.79 -11.31 -10.40
N ARG A 81 -2.73 -11.21 -9.07
CA ARG A 81 -3.83 -10.66 -8.27
C ARG A 81 -3.24 -9.82 -7.15
N ILE A 82 -3.52 -8.52 -7.19
CA ILE A 82 -3.11 -7.55 -6.17
C ILE A 82 -4.06 -7.67 -4.98
N ASP A 83 -3.55 -7.75 -3.76
CA ASP A 83 -4.40 -7.87 -2.58
C ASP A 83 -5.32 -6.66 -2.41
N LEU A 84 -4.78 -5.44 -2.45
CA LEU A 84 -5.57 -4.22 -2.49
C LEU A 84 -4.97 -3.20 -3.46
N TYR A 85 -5.80 -2.70 -4.37
CA TYR A 85 -5.39 -1.72 -5.37
C TYR A 85 -6.23 -0.47 -5.24
N LYS A 86 -5.57 0.70 -5.26
CA LYS A 86 -6.23 2.00 -5.44
C LYS A 86 -5.55 2.79 -6.54
N ARG A 87 -6.26 3.01 -7.64
CA ARG A 87 -5.75 3.71 -8.83
C ARG A 87 -5.23 5.10 -8.47
N GLY A 88 -4.03 5.40 -8.96
CA GLY A 88 -3.35 6.67 -8.68
C GLY A 88 -2.82 6.81 -7.25
N CYS A 89 -2.99 5.79 -6.39
CA CYS A 89 -2.53 5.83 -5.01
C CYS A 89 -1.52 4.74 -4.70
N PHE A 90 -1.93 3.48 -4.71
CA PHE A 90 -1.05 2.40 -4.29
C PHE A 90 -1.41 1.04 -4.90
N VAL A 91 -0.39 0.18 -4.92
CA VAL A 91 -0.54 -1.28 -4.94
C VAL A 91 -0.13 -1.79 -3.57
N LEU A 92 -0.98 -2.60 -2.95
CA LEU A 92 -0.74 -3.18 -1.63
C LEU A 92 -0.67 -4.71 -1.75
N GLU A 93 0.39 -5.27 -1.17
CA GLU A 93 0.57 -6.71 -0.98
C GLU A 93 0.59 -7.01 0.52
N ALA A 94 -0.25 -7.95 0.96
CA ALA A 94 -0.33 -8.35 2.35
C ALA A 94 0.31 -9.72 2.55
N LYS A 95 1.09 -9.84 3.60
CA LYS A 95 1.62 -11.07 4.16
C LYS A 95 1.09 -11.21 5.59
N GLN A 96 1.25 -12.40 6.14
CA GLN A 96 0.98 -12.64 7.54
C GLN A 96 2.14 -13.48 8.09
N GLY A 97 3.06 -12.81 8.77
CA GLY A 97 4.13 -13.44 9.55
C GLY A 97 3.58 -14.03 10.85
N CYS A 98 4.45 -14.68 11.62
CA CYS A 98 4.09 -15.25 12.91
C CYS A 98 5.08 -14.86 14.01
N ASP A 99 4.62 -14.76 15.25
CA ASP A 99 5.48 -14.43 16.39
C ASP A 99 6.27 -15.65 16.90
N HIS A 100 5.79 -16.87 16.61
CA HIS A 100 6.44 -18.11 17.01
C HIS A 100 6.56 -19.08 15.84
N PRO A 101 7.62 -19.91 15.78
CA PRO A 101 7.70 -20.97 14.78
C PRO A 101 6.48 -21.88 14.92
N PRO A 102 5.87 -22.33 13.80
CA PRO A 102 4.73 -23.23 13.88
C PRO A 102 5.13 -24.48 14.66
N ALA A 103 4.28 -24.92 15.59
CA ALA A 103 4.50 -26.16 16.34
C ALA A 103 4.78 -27.30 15.36
N ALA A 104 5.76 -28.16 15.68
CA ALA A 104 6.13 -29.30 14.84
C ALA A 104 4.92 -30.22 14.64
N ALA A 105 4.28 -30.12 13.48
CA ALA A 105 3.16 -30.97 13.11
C ALA A 105 3.67 -32.34 12.62
N PRO A 106 3.00 -33.45 12.97
CA PRO A 106 3.39 -34.79 12.54
C PRO A 106 3.35 -34.95 11.01
N SER A 107 4.31 -35.73 10.51
CA SER A 107 4.79 -35.89 9.13
C SER A 107 3.76 -36.32 8.05
N THR A 108 2.46 -36.43 8.36
CA THR A 108 1.45 -37.00 7.45
C THR A 108 0.39 -36.03 6.97
N THR A 109 0.36 -34.79 7.48
CA THR A 109 -0.45 -33.72 6.89
C THR A 109 0.45 -32.88 6.00
N ARG A 110 -0.02 -32.45 4.82
CA ARG A 110 0.71 -31.51 3.96
C ARG A 110 0.90 -30.19 4.71
N THR A 111 1.96 -30.11 5.51
CA THR A 111 2.16 -29.07 6.51
C THR A 111 2.41 -27.73 5.85
N ARG A 112 1.77 -26.70 6.42
CA ARG A 112 1.89 -25.28 6.11
C ARG A 112 3.34 -24.81 6.31
N ARG A 113 4.19 -25.07 5.33
CA ARG A 113 5.49 -24.41 5.16
C ARG A 113 5.21 -23.00 4.66
N GLY A 114 5.32 -21.97 5.50
CA GLY A 114 5.13 -20.60 5.02
C GLY A 114 5.11 -19.47 6.04
N MET A 115 4.94 -19.73 7.32
CA MET A 115 4.90 -18.65 8.32
C MET A 115 6.31 -18.32 8.80
N ALA A 116 6.80 -17.14 8.44
CA ALA A 116 8.12 -16.64 8.83
C ALA A 116 8.05 -15.95 10.20
N VAL A 117 8.96 -16.32 11.11
CA VAL A 117 9.07 -15.70 12.43
C VAL A 117 9.49 -14.24 12.28
N ARG A 118 8.67 -13.31 12.78
CA ARG A 118 8.89 -11.85 12.73
C ARG A 118 10.26 -11.47 13.29
N GLY A 119 10.91 -10.50 12.66
CA GLY A 119 12.28 -10.08 12.99
C GLY A 119 13.39 -11.06 12.59
N GLY A 120 13.04 -12.26 12.08
CA GLY A 120 14.01 -13.24 11.58
C GLY A 120 14.41 -12.99 10.12
N ALA A 121 15.55 -13.53 9.71
CA ALA A 121 16.06 -13.40 8.34
C ALA A 121 15.10 -13.96 7.27
N HIS A 122 14.30 -14.98 7.61
CA HIS A 122 13.28 -15.50 6.70
C HIS A 122 12.13 -14.52 6.52
N TRP A 123 11.69 -13.84 7.59
CA TRP A 123 10.63 -12.85 7.52
C TRP A 123 11.06 -11.62 6.72
N GLU A 124 12.28 -11.12 6.95
CA GLU A 124 12.84 -10.03 6.15
C GLU A 124 12.96 -10.40 4.66
N ARG A 125 13.24 -11.67 4.35
CA ARG A 125 13.21 -12.16 2.96
C ARG A 125 11.80 -12.12 2.39
N THR A 126 10.81 -12.64 3.12
CA THR A 126 9.40 -12.65 2.71
C THR A 126 8.87 -11.23 2.47
N MET A 127 9.18 -10.27 3.34
CA MET A 127 8.78 -8.87 3.17
C MET A 127 9.43 -8.25 1.92
N ARG A 128 10.71 -8.54 1.67
CA ARG A 128 11.41 -8.09 0.45
C ARG A 128 10.83 -8.71 -0.83
N GLU A 129 10.50 -9.99 -0.81
CA GLU A 129 9.85 -10.70 -1.92
C GLU A 129 8.46 -10.11 -2.20
N ALA A 130 7.70 -9.77 -1.16
CA ALA A 130 6.42 -9.08 -1.27
C ALA A 130 6.58 -7.71 -1.95
N CYS A 131 7.62 -6.94 -1.61
CA CYS A 131 7.92 -5.66 -2.27
C CYS A 131 8.23 -5.83 -3.77
N ILE A 132 9.03 -6.83 -4.12
CA ILE A 132 9.31 -7.17 -5.53
C ILE A 132 8.03 -7.58 -6.27
N GLN A 133 7.15 -8.32 -5.60
CA GLN A 133 5.86 -8.75 -6.14
C GLN A 133 4.93 -7.54 -6.38
N ALA A 134 4.80 -6.63 -5.40
CA ALA A 134 4.03 -5.39 -5.53
C ALA A 134 4.56 -4.51 -6.68
N GLN A 135 5.88 -4.38 -6.82
CA GLN A 135 6.49 -3.65 -7.94
C GLN A 135 6.16 -4.32 -9.29
N THR A 136 6.20 -5.65 -9.35
CA THR A 136 5.85 -6.42 -10.54
C THR A 136 4.38 -6.21 -10.92
N TYR A 137 3.47 -6.15 -9.94
CA TYR A 137 2.07 -5.81 -10.16
C TYR A 137 1.89 -4.39 -10.67
N ALA A 138 2.52 -3.41 -10.04
CA ALA A 138 2.45 -2.01 -10.47
C ALA A 138 2.86 -1.87 -11.94
N ARG A 139 3.94 -2.55 -12.36
CA ARG A 139 4.40 -2.54 -13.77
C ARG A 139 3.48 -3.26 -14.74
N ALA A 140 2.64 -4.18 -14.27
CA ALA A 140 1.66 -4.91 -15.08
C ALA A 140 0.31 -4.19 -15.19
N LEU A 141 0.10 -3.08 -14.48
CA LEU A 141 -1.09 -2.25 -14.65
C LEU A 141 -1.18 -1.70 -16.08
N PRO A 142 -2.39 -1.51 -16.62
CA PRO A 142 -2.56 -0.96 -17.95
C PRO A 142 -1.92 0.44 -18.08
N PRO A 143 -1.23 0.75 -19.20
CA PRO A 143 -0.50 2.02 -19.34
C PRO A 143 -1.34 3.29 -19.15
N TRP A 144 -2.65 3.24 -19.42
CA TRP A 144 -3.56 4.37 -19.25
C TRP A 144 -3.87 4.69 -17.79
N GLU A 145 -3.66 3.77 -16.86
CA GLU A 145 -3.83 4.01 -15.42
C GLU A 145 -2.61 4.71 -14.82
N GLY A 146 -1.45 4.58 -15.49
CA GLY A 146 -0.16 4.99 -14.95
C GLY A 146 0.33 4.06 -13.84
N TRP A 147 1.50 4.37 -13.29
CA TRP A 147 2.03 3.66 -12.13
C TRP A 147 1.64 4.38 -10.84
N PRO A 148 1.24 3.66 -9.78
CA PRO A 148 0.88 4.26 -8.51
C PRO A 148 2.10 4.91 -7.83
N PRO A 149 1.94 5.98 -7.05
CA PRO A 149 3.03 6.59 -6.30
C PRO A 149 3.57 5.71 -5.17
N PHE A 150 2.75 4.82 -4.59
CA PHE A 150 3.15 3.97 -3.47
C PHE A 150 3.06 2.47 -3.77
N LEU A 151 4.00 1.72 -3.21
CA LEU A 151 3.83 0.32 -2.87
C LEU A 151 3.68 0.22 -1.35
N ILE A 152 2.76 -0.64 -0.91
CA ILE A 152 2.49 -0.86 0.51
C ILE A 152 2.64 -2.36 0.80
N ILE A 153 3.49 -2.71 1.75
CA ILE A 153 3.63 -4.09 2.20
C ILE A 153 3.11 -4.20 3.62
N VAL A 154 2.14 -5.07 3.85
CA VAL A 154 1.52 -5.25 5.16
C VAL A 154 1.90 -6.61 5.72
N ASP A 155 2.42 -6.66 6.94
CA ASP A 155 2.34 -7.86 7.79
C ASP A 155 1.15 -7.66 8.74
N VAL A 156 0.08 -8.41 8.51
CA VAL A 156 -1.19 -8.24 9.23
C VAL A 156 -0.96 -8.34 10.75
N GLY A 157 -1.38 -7.30 11.46
CA GLY A 157 -1.20 -7.22 12.92
C GLY A 157 0.24 -6.95 13.37
N HIS A 158 1.14 -6.52 12.49
CA HIS A 158 2.53 -6.23 12.88
C HIS A 158 3.12 -4.99 12.25
N SER A 159 3.10 -4.87 10.92
CA SER A 159 3.76 -3.74 10.26
C SER A 159 3.12 -3.34 8.93
N ILE A 160 3.35 -2.09 8.56
CA ILE A 160 2.98 -1.49 7.27
C ILE A 160 4.23 -0.78 6.74
N GLU A 161 4.79 -1.28 5.65
CA GLU A 161 5.95 -0.68 4.98
C GLU A 161 5.54 0.15 3.78
N LEU A 162 6.07 1.36 3.67
CA LEU A 162 5.80 2.28 2.58
C LEU A 162 7.03 2.44 1.68
N PHE A 163 6.81 2.29 0.37
CA PHE A 163 7.80 2.60 -0.65
C PHE A 163 7.20 3.57 -1.66
N ALA A 164 7.90 4.66 -1.98
CA ALA A 164 7.40 5.72 -2.85
C ALA A 164 8.23 5.87 -4.13
N ASP A 165 7.56 6.18 -5.23
CA ASP A 165 8.13 6.66 -6.49
C ASP A 165 7.31 7.86 -6.97
N PHE A 166 7.61 9.07 -6.46
CA PHE A 166 6.91 10.29 -6.87
C PHE A 166 7.19 10.68 -8.34
N THR A 167 8.28 10.16 -8.91
CA THR A 167 8.56 10.28 -10.34
C THR A 167 7.63 9.45 -11.20
N LEU A 168 6.74 8.64 -10.61
CA LEU A 168 5.87 7.62 -11.24
C LEU A 168 6.56 7.04 -12.47
N SER A 169 7.76 6.49 -12.29
CA SER A 169 8.47 5.75 -13.33
C SER A 169 8.14 4.25 -13.28
N GLY A 170 7.58 3.81 -12.14
CA GLY A 170 7.27 2.41 -11.88
C GLY A 170 8.50 1.56 -11.58
N THR A 171 9.65 2.19 -11.35
CA THR A 171 10.95 1.51 -11.21
C THR A 171 11.78 1.97 -10.03
N ARG A 172 11.48 3.13 -9.45
CA ARG A 172 12.32 3.78 -8.42
C ARG A 172 11.66 3.82 -7.04
N TYR A 173 10.88 2.80 -6.71
CA TYR A 173 10.26 2.72 -5.38
C TYR A 173 11.34 2.57 -4.31
N GLY A 174 11.52 3.60 -3.49
CA GLY A 174 12.43 3.64 -2.36
C GLY A 174 11.67 3.72 -1.03
N PRO A 175 12.28 3.34 0.10
CA PRO A 175 11.66 3.46 1.42
C PRO A 175 11.16 4.89 1.70
N PHE A 176 9.95 5.04 2.21
CA PHE A 176 9.34 6.34 2.49
C PHE A 176 8.83 6.45 3.94
N PRO A 177 9.08 7.55 4.68
CA PRO A 177 9.77 8.77 4.23
C PRO A 177 11.29 8.61 4.10
N ASP A 178 11.85 7.65 4.81
CA ASP A 178 13.27 7.31 4.83
C ASP A 178 13.43 5.83 5.18
N ALA A 179 14.66 5.30 5.07
CA ALA A 179 14.94 3.89 5.32
C ALA A 179 14.60 3.43 6.75
N SER A 180 14.83 4.28 7.75
CA SER A 180 14.61 3.95 9.16
C SER A 180 13.14 4.00 9.60
N SER A 181 12.33 4.82 8.92
CA SER A 181 10.94 5.09 9.31
C SER A 181 9.92 4.57 8.30
N SER A 182 10.37 3.80 7.30
CA SER A 182 9.52 3.24 6.25
C SER A 182 8.62 2.12 6.74
N ARG A 183 9.06 1.39 7.76
CA ARG A 183 8.29 0.34 8.44
C ARG A 183 7.57 0.95 9.64
N ILE A 184 6.25 1.03 9.53
CA ILE A 184 5.35 1.48 10.59
C ILE A 184 4.89 0.24 11.35
N LEU A 185 5.21 0.12 12.64
CA LEU A 185 4.74 -0.99 13.46
C LEU A 185 3.28 -0.80 13.87
N LEU A 186 2.61 -1.87 14.31
CA LEU A 186 1.20 -1.79 14.71
C LEU A 186 1.00 -0.74 15.82
N GLU A 187 1.89 -0.72 16.82
CA GLU A 187 1.86 0.25 17.92
C GLU A 187 2.05 1.71 17.46
N ASP A 188 2.75 1.94 16.34
CA ASP A 188 2.96 3.29 15.80
C ASP A 188 1.65 3.93 15.35
N LEU A 189 0.61 3.13 15.09
CA LEU A 189 -0.73 3.63 14.74
C LEU A 189 -1.41 4.37 15.91
N ALA A 190 -0.87 4.32 17.13
CA ALA A 190 -1.30 5.19 18.23
C ALA A 190 -0.97 6.67 17.95
N ARG A 191 0.05 6.93 17.13
CA ARG A 191 0.50 8.29 16.78
C ARG A 191 -0.38 8.92 15.69
N PRO A 192 -1.00 10.09 15.93
CA PRO A 192 -1.89 10.72 14.96
C PRO A 192 -1.19 11.13 13.65
N GLU A 193 0.08 11.51 13.69
CA GLU A 193 0.87 11.90 12.52
C GLU A 193 1.11 10.74 11.55
N ILE A 194 1.23 9.51 12.07
CA ILE A 194 1.36 8.30 11.25
C ILE A 194 0.04 7.98 10.56
N ARG A 195 -1.08 8.06 11.29
CA ARG A 195 -2.42 7.89 10.72
C ARG A 195 -2.69 8.95 9.64
N ALA A 196 -2.31 10.20 9.88
CA ALA A 196 -2.46 11.29 8.91
C ALA A 196 -1.61 11.05 7.64
N ARG A 197 -0.38 10.53 7.78
CA ARG A 197 0.46 10.13 6.64
C ARG A 197 -0.19 9.01 5.84
N LEU A 198 -0.67 7.95 6.50
CA LEU A 198 -1.37 6.84 5.84
C LEU A 198 -2.64 7.31 5.13
N ALA A 199 -3.42 8.21 5.76
CA ALA A 199 -4.59 8.81 5.13
C ALA A 199 -4.20 9.53 3.82
N LYS A 200 -3.12 10.32 3.82
CA LYS A 200 -2.60 10.95 2.60
C LYS A 200 -2.15 9.93 1.54
N VAL A 201 -1.50 8.83 1.92
CA VAL A 201 -1.16 7.74 0.98
C VAL A 201 -2.42 7.22 0.28
N TRP A 202 -3.55 7.13 1.00
CA TRP A 202 -4.82 6.68 0.46
C TRP A 202 -5.56 7.72 -0.39
N THR A 203 -5.39 9.02 -0.15
CA THR A 203 -6.25 10.06 -0.74
C THR A 203 -5.49 10.98 -1.69
N THR A 204 -4.40 11.59 -1.21
CA THR A 204 -3.60 12.57 -1.96
C THR A 204 -2.10 12.25 -1.86
N PRO A 205 -1.65 11.09 -2.37
CA PRO A 205 -0.30 10.59 -2.11
C PRO A 205 0.80 11.48 -2.66
N LEU A 206 0.55 12.23 -3.73
CA LEU A 206 1.53 13.17 -4.28
C LEU A 206 1.74 14.40 -3.37
N ASP A 207 0.90 14.65 -2.37
CA ASP A 207 1.12 15.71 -1.38
C ASP A 207 2.19 15.33 -0.34
N LEU A 208 2.67 14.08 -0.40
CA LEU A 208 3.77 13.57 0.41
C LEU A 208 5.14 13.70 -0.29
N ASP A 209 5.16 14.16 -1.53
CA ASP A 209 6.40 14.36 -2.30
C ASP A 209 7.23 15.52 -1.68
N PRO A 210 8.43 15.24 -1.15
CA PRO A 210 9.27 16.28 -0.53
C PRO A 210 9.72 17.36 -1.52
N GLU A 211 9.80 17.05 -2.82
CA GLU A 211 10.19 18.01 -3.86
C GLU A 211 9.03 18.90 -4.31
N ARG A 212 7.79 18.58 -3.89
CA ARG A 212 6.60 19.31 -4.30
C ARG A 212 6.41 20.56 -3.43
N ALA A 213 6.27 21.70 -4.09
CA ALA A 213 5.91 22.95 -3.41
C ALA A 213 4.53 22.82 -2.76
N PRO A 214 4.33 23.35 -1.53
CA PRO A 214 3.11 23.19 -0.74
C PRO A 214 1.84 23.72 -1.43
N ASP A 215 1.97 24.59 -2.44
CA ASP A 215 0.86 25.24 -3.13
C ASP A 215 0.62 24.75 -4.57
N SER A 216 1.24 23.63 -5.00
CA SER A 216 1.03 23.15 -6.37
C SER A 216 -0.29 22.37 -6.52
N GLU A 217 -1.36 23.05 -6.91
CA GLU A 217 -2.59 22.38 -7.37
C GLU A 217 -2.33 21.65 -8.68
N VAL A 218 -2.19 20.32 -8.64
CA VAL A 218 -2.23 19.49 -9.84
C VAL A 218 -3.13 18.29 -9.59
N SER A 219 -4.24 18.27 -10.32
CA SER A 219 -5.25 17.20 -10.30
C SER A 219 -4.63 15.83 -10.59
N PRO A 220 -4.98 14.77 -9.82
CA PRO A 220 -4.41 13.43 -9.96
C PRO A 220 -5.05 12.65 -11.14
N LEU A 221 -4.72 12.97 -12.39
CA LEU A 221 -5.07 12.15 -13.58
C LEU A 221 -3.99 12.23 -14.70
N PRO A 222 -3.88 11.22 -15.59
CA PRO A 222 -2.60 10.59 -15.94
C PRO A 222 -1.70 11.37 -16.91
N ARG A 223 -0.40 11.22 -16.67
CA ARG A 223 0.74 11.86 -17.36
C ARG A 223 0.85 11.60 -18.87
N LEU A 224 -0.08 10.92 -19.52
CA LEU A 224 -0.10 10.86 -20.98
C LEU A 224 -0.24 12.28 -21.56
N ALA A 225 -1.04 13.14 -20.92
CA ALA A 225 -1.14 14.56 -21.27
C ALA A 225 0.16 15.35 -20.95
N ALA A 226 0.82 15.06 -19.83
CA ALA A 226 2.06 15.75 -19.44
C ALA A 226 3.25 15.36 -20.35
N ARG A 227 3.38 14.08 -20.71
CA ARG A 227 4.39 13.61 -21.68
C ARG A 227 4.11 14.11 -23.09
N GLN A 228 2.85 14.22 -23.51
CA GLN A 228 2.49 14.83 -24.81
C GLN A 228 2.78 16.33 -24.84
N ARG A 229 2.59 17.06 -23.73
CA ARG A 229 2.98 18.47 -23.60
C ARG A 229 4.50 18.64 -23.63
N ALA A 230 5.26 17.83 -22.89
CA ALA A 230 6.72 17.88 -22.89
C ALA A 230 7.32 17.52 -24.27
N LYS A 231 6.76 16.52 -24.97
CA LYS A 231 7.17 16.16 -26.34
C LYS A 231 6.78 17.22 -27.38
N ARG A 232 5.67 17.94 -27.20
CA ARG A 232 5.28 19.05 -28.08
C ARG A 232 6.16 20.29 -27.86
N ALA A 233 6.55 20.58 -26.62
CA ALA A 233 7.47 21.68 -26.31
C ALA A 233 8.86 21.45 -26.91
N THR A 234 9.43 20.25 -26.78
CA THR A 234 10.73 19.93 -27.40
C THR A 234 10.69 19.88 -28.92
N ALA A 235 9.56 19.51 -29.53
CA ALA A 235 9.39 19.54 -30.99
C ALA A 235 9.21 20.97 -31.55
N LEU A 236 8.63 21.90 -30.77
CA LEU A 236 8.50 23.30 -31.17
C LEU A 236 9.85 24.03 -31.13
N GLU A 237 10.68 23.75 -30.13
CA GLU A 237 12.04 24.28 -30.00
C GLU A 237 12.98 23.75 -31.10
N ALA A 238 12.86 22.46 -31.45
CA ALA A 238 13.64 21.87 -32.55
C ALA A 238 13.22 22.42 -33.94
N GLY A 239 11.93 22.77 -34.10
CA GLY A 239 11.40 23.32 -35.36
C GLY A 239 11.70 24.80 -35.61
N SER A 240 12.00 25.59 -34.57
CA SER A 240 12.36 27.02 -34.70
C SER A 240 13.82 27.20 -35.15
N CYS A 241 14.71 26.29 -34.73
CA CYS A 241 16.13 26.31 -35.10
C CYS A 241 16.38 25.99 -36.59
N GLN A 242 15.44 25.34 -37.27
CA GLN A 242 15.57 24.88 -38.64
C GLN A 242 14.99 25.83 -39.71
N ARG A 243 14.41 26.97 -39.31
CA ARG A 243 13.89 28.02 -40.21
C ARG A 243 14.74 29.30 -40.22
N ALA A 244 15.90 29.29 -39.56
CA ALA A 244 16.79 30.45 -39.43
C ALA A 244 18.12 30.29 -40.19
N LEU A 245 18.16 29.42 -41.19
CA LEU A 245 19.24 29.29 -42.20
C LEU A 245 18.61 29.35 -43.59
#